data_AF-A0A9E1RIU4-F1
#
_entry.id   AF-A0A9E1RIU4-F1
#
_cell.length_a   1.000
_cell.length_b   1.000
_cell.length_c   1.000
_cell.angle_alpha   90.00
_cell.angle_beta   90.00
_cell.angle_gamma   90.00
#
_symmetry.space_group_name_H-M   'P 1'
#
loop_
_entity.id
_entity.type
_entity.pdbx_description
1 polymer ?
#
loop_
_entity_poly.entity_id
_entity_poly.type
_entity_poly.pdbx_seq_one_letter_code
_entity_poly.pdbx_strand_id
1 'polypeptide(L)'
;MENITYNDLGLFIIRCGISYIYLHGSYMTGSSVLRRKISVKRTSILYKNVKFTNNYINLVSYISFYIGLTLMTAGSLLILSGFHVKIGATMLILFTIPAIIIHRKEANESLLLKNKILSDEKIKKNKDIETLALYSHVGQRSSGNKNYMLLAVNISLLFLEDPVGIISLFKLFFS
;
A
#
# COMPACT_ATOMS: atom_id res chain seq x y z
N MET A 1 2.91 5.84 38.32
CA MET A 1 3.50 5.27 37.09
C MET A 1 2.51 4.27 36.56
N GLU A 2 1.93 4.50 35.38
CA GLU A 2 1.17 3.43 34.71
C GLU A 2 2.17 2.32 34.35
N ASN A 3 1.93 1.11 34.85
CA ASN A 3 2.72 -0.04 34.46
C ASN A 3 2.42 -0.37 33.00
N ILE A 4 3.37 -0.07 32.12
CA ILE A 4 3.31 -0.47 30.72
C ILE A 4 3.27 -2.00 30.66
N THR A 5 2.25 -2.53 30.02
CA THR A 5 1.99 -3.96 29.92
C THR A 5 2.67 -4.56 28.68
N TYR A 6 2.82 -5.89 28.64
CA TYR A 6 3.26 -6.58 27.41
C TYR A 6 2.38 -6.27 26.19
N ASN A 7 1.09 -5.96 26.41
CA ASN A 7 0.16 -5.59 25.36
C ASN A 7 0.55 -4.25 24.72
N ASP A 8 1.04 -3.29 25.50
CA ASP A 8 1.46 -1.97 25.02
C ASP A 8 2.70 -2.06 24.11
N LEU A 9 3.65 -2.94 24.46
CA LEU A 9 4.84 -3.21 23.64
C LEU A 9 4.46 -3.90 22.31
N GLY A 10 3.59 -4.91 22.37
CA GLY A 10 3.08 -5.59 21.17
C GLY A 10 2.36 -4.63 20.22
N LEU A 11 1.51 -3.76 20.76
CA LEU A 11 0.78 -2.76 20.00
C LEU A 11 1.71 -1.69 19.42
N PHE A 12 2.78 -1.31 20.13
CA PHE A 12 3.82 -0.44 19.58
C PHE A 12 4.53 -1.07 18.38
N ILE A 13 4.97 -2.32 18.49
CA ILE A 13 5.65 -3.03 17.38
C ILE A 13 4.74 -3.10 16.15
N ILE A 14 3.44 -3.41 16.35
CA ILE A 14 2.44 -3.44 15.28
C ILE A 14 2.34 -2.07 14.60
N ARG A 15 2.23 -0.98 15.36
CA ARG A 15 2.18 0.39 14.82
C ARG A 15 3.43 0.73 14.02
N CYS A 16 4.62 0.45 14.54
CA CYS A 16 5.88 0.67 13.83
C CYS A 16 5.94 -0.12 12.52
N GLY A 17 5.54 -1.40 12.52
CA GLY A 17 5.52 -2.24 11.34
C GLY A 17 4.59 -1.70 10.25
N ILE A 18 3.35 -1.35 10.62
CA ILE A 18 2.37 -0.76 9.69
C ILE A 18 2.88 0.55 9.13
N SER A 19 3.29 1.48 10.01
CA SER A 19 3.76 2.80 9.61
C SER A 19 4.98 2.70 8.70
N TYR A 20 5.92 1.80 8.99
CA TYR A 20 7.07 1.55 8.12
C TYR A 20 6.64 1.10 6.72
N ILE A 21 5.76 0.10 6.61
CA ILE A 21 5.33 -0.45 5.32
C ILE A 21 4.72 0.64 4.44
N TYR A 22 3.81 1.45 5.00
CA TYR A 22 3.13 2.50 4.26
C TYR A 22 4.02 3.73 4.00
N LEU A 23 4.87 4.16 4.93
CA LEU A 23 5.84 5.24 4.69
C LEU A 23 6.86 4.84 3.62
N HIS A 24 7.35 3.60 3.67
CA HIS A 24 8.22 3.06 2.64
C HIS A 24 7.49 2.99 1.29
N GLY A 25 6.23 2.55 1.26
CA GLY A 25 5.39 2.59 0.06
C GLY A 25 5.21 4.01 -0.51
N SER A 26 4.98 4.99 0.36
CA SER A 26 4.92 6.42 0.01
C SER A 26 6.22 6.91 -0.60
N TYR A 27 7.35 6.60 0.03
CA TYR A 27 8.65 6.94 -0.52
C TYR A 27 8.89 6.26 -1.89
N MET A 28 8.58 4.98 -2.03
CA MET A 28 8.79 4.22 -3.26
C MET A 28 7.91 4.68 -4.43
N THR A 29 6.76 5.29 -4.16
CA THR A 29 5.85 5.83 -5.18
C THR A 29 6.06 7.32 -5.42
N GLY A 30 6.47 8.07 -4.40
CA GLY A 30 6.50 9.53 -4.38
C GLY A 30 7.88 10.17 -4.58
N SER A 31 9.00 9.47 -4.36
CA SER A 31 10.32 10.11 -4.24
C SER A 31 10.90 10.71 -5.52
N SER A 32 10.49 10.25 -6.71
CA SER A 32 11.02 10.77 -7.99
C SER A 32 9.92 11.08 -9.00
N VAL A 33 10.21 11.97 -9.95
CA VAL A 33 9.29 12.33 -11.04
C VAL A 33 8.85 11.09 -11.82
N LEU A 34 9.79 10.18 -12.10
CA LEU A 34 9.51 8.94 -12.82
C LEU A 34 8.56 8.02 -12.02
N ARG A 35 8.82 7.83 -10.73
CA ARG A 35 7.97 6.99 -9.85
C ARG A 35 6.55 7.55 -9.74
N ARG A 36 6.41 8.87 -9.64
CA ARG A 36 5.11 9.55 -9.63
C ARG A 36 4.37 9.37 -10.95
N LYS A 37 5.05 9.57 -12.09
CA LYS A 37 4.45 9.35 -13.42
C LYS A 37 3.96 7.91 -13.60
N ILE A 38 4.76 6.92 -13.21
CA ILE A 38 4.36 5.50 -13.25
C ILE A 38 3.15 5.27 -12.34
N SER A 39 3.17 5.79 -11.11
CA SER A 39 2.10 5.58 -10.14
C SER A 39 0.78 6.22 -10.57
N VAL A 40 0.80 7.45 -11.12
CA VAL A 40 -0.39 8.08 -11.72
C VAL A 40 -0.94 7.24 -12.86
N LYS A 41 -0.07 6.70 -13.73
CA LYS A 41 -0.49 5.80 -14.81
C LYS A 41 -1.12 4.51 -14.27
N ARG A 42 -0.60 3.95 -13.17
CA ARG A 42 -1.20 2.78 -12.51
C ARG A 42 -2.56 3.11 -11.89
N THR A 43 -2.70 4.28 -11.27
CA THR A 43 -3.98 4.75 -10.70
C THR A 43 -5.08 4.86 -11.75
N SER A 44 -4.76 5.17 -13.01
CA SER A 44 -5.76 5.30 -14.08
C SER A 44 -6.53 4.01 -14.39
N ILE A 45 -5.99 2.85 -13.99
CA ILE A 45 -6.66 1.54 -14.08
C ILE A 45 -8.00 1.53 -13.33
N LEU A 46 -8.17 2.38 -12.30
CA LEU A 46 -9.44 2.55 -11.60
C LEU A 46 -10.54 3.10 -12.51
N TYR A 47 -10.19 3.93 -13.50
CA TYR A 47 -11.12 4.68 -14.36
C TYR A 47 -11.23 4.13 -15.79
N LYS A 48 -10.52 3.05 -16.12
CA LYS A 48 -10.44 2.47 -17.48
C LYS A 48 -11.79 2.12 -18.11
N ASN A 49 -12.82 1.85 -17.29
CA ASN A 49 -14.15 1.46 -17.75
C ASN A 49 -15.15 2.63 -17.80
N VAL A 50 -14.71 3.85 -17.51
CA VAL A 50 -15.59 5.01 -17.47
C VAL A 50 -15.61 5.69 -18.84
N LYS A 51 -16.80 6.01 -19.36
CA LYS A 51 -17.01 6.68 -20.65
C LYS A 51 -16.69 8.18 -20.55
N PHE A 52 -15.45 8.52 -20.21
CA PHE A 52 -14.96 9.90 -20.19
C PHE A 52 -13.83 10.11 -21.20
N THR A 53 -13.57 11.38 -21.53
CA THR A 53 -12.42 11.74 -22.37
C THR A 53 -11.11 11.39 -21.66
N ASN A 54 -10.07 11.07 -22.44
CA ASN A 54 -8.76 10.71 -21.89
C ASN A 54 -8.17 11.81 -20.99
N ASN A 55 -8.43 13.09 -21.30
CA ASN A 55 -7.97 14.22 -20.49
C ASN A 55 -8.58 14.19 -19.08
N TYR A 56 -9.87 13.85 -18.96
CA TYR A 56 -10.53 13.73 -17.67
C TYR A 56 -9.98 12.55 -16.85
N ILE A 57 -9.77 11.39 -17.49
CA ILE A 57 -9.16 10.22 -16.85
C ILE A 57 -7.77 10.56 -16.31
N ASN A 58 -6.95 11.27 -17.08
CA ASN A 58 -5.62 11.69 -16.66
C ASN A 58 -5.68 12.62 -15.43
N LEU A 59 -6.58 13.61 -15.44
CA LEU A 59 -6.77 14.55 -14.34
C LEU A 59 -7.22 13.84 -13.05
N VAL A 60 -8.26 13.00 -13.13
CA VAL A 60 -8.77 12.29 -11.95
C VAL A 60 -7.75 11.30 -11.41
N SER A 61 -6.98 10.64 -12.28
CA SER A 61 -5.89 9.73 -11.87
C SER A 61 -4.78 10.47 -11.14
N TYR A 62 -4.44 11.67 -11.61
CA TYR A 62 -3.45 12.54 -10.97
C TYR A 62 -3.92 12.94 -9.57
N ILE A 63 -5.14 13.47 -9.45
CA ILE A 63 -5.73 13.88 -8.17
C ILE A 63 -5.77 12.68 -7.21
N SER A 64 -6.29 11.53 -7.66
CA SER A 64 -6.45 10.34 -6.84
C SER A 64 -5.13 9.75 -6.39
N PHE A 65 -4.08 9.84 -7.21
CA PHE A 65 -2.73 9.47 -6.79
C PHE A 65 -2.25 10.33 -5.61
N TYR A 66 -2.38 11.65 -5.69
CA TYR A 66 -1.94 12.53 -4.60
C TYR A 66 -2.81 12.40 -3.35
N ILE A 67 -4.11 12.16 -3.49
CA ILE A 67 -4.98 11.79 -2.35
C ILE A 67 -4.46 10.51 -1.70
N GLY A 68 -4.20 9.46 -2.49
CA GLY A 68 -3.68 8.19 -1.99
C GLY A 68 -2.32 8.35 -1.29
N LEU A 69 -1.42 9.16 -1.87
CA LEU A 69 -0.11 9.45 -1.29
C LEU A 69 -0.23 10.16 0.07
N THR A 70 -1.14 11.13 0.16
CA THR A 70 -1.43 11.85 1.41
C THR A 70 -2.04 10.92 2.46
N LEU A 71 -3.05 10.12 2.11
CA LEU A 71 -3.67 9.15 3.00
C LEU A 71 -2.64 8.15 3.56
N MET A 72 -1.78 7.62 2.69
CA MET A 72 -0.72 6.70 3.06
C MET A 72 0.31 7.37 3.99
N THR A 73 0.74 8.60 3.68
CA THR A 73 1.78 9.29 4.47
C THR A 73 1.25 9.78 5.81
N ALA A 74 0.17 10.57 5.79
CA ALA A 74 -0.43 11.13 7.00
C ALA A 74 -0.98 10.03 7.91
N GLY A 75 -1.66 9.02 7.34
CA GLY A 75 -2.21 7.90 8.11
C GLY A 75 -1.12 7.14 8.87
N SER A 76 0.02 6.90 8.22
CA SER A 76 1.17 6.23 8.84
C SER A 76 1.79 7.05 9.97
N LEU A 77 1.90 8.37 9.82
CA LEU A 77 2.46 9.25 10.85
C LEU A 77 1.53 9.36 12.06
N LEU A 78 0.21 9.39 11.84
CA LEU A 78 -0.78 9.38 12.92
C LEU A 78 -0.75 8.07 13.71
N ILE A 79 -0.62 6.92 13.04
CA ILE A 79 -0.44 5.63 13.70
C ILE A 79 0.87 5.59 14.48
N LEU A 80 1.98 6.04 13.88
CA LEU A 80 3.30 5.97 14.50
C LEU A 80 3.37 6.83 15.76
N SER A 81 2.86 8.06 15.69
CA SER A 81 2.87 9.00 16.82
C SER A 81 1.96 8.56 17.96
N GLY A 82 0.88 7.84 17.66
CA GLY A 82 -0.09 7.41 18.65
C GLY A 82 -1.12 8.48 19.04
N PHE A 83 -1.12 9.66 18.42
CA PHE A 83 -2.06 10.74 18.77
C PHE A 83 -3.50 10.48 18.31
N HIS A 84 -3.65 10.04 17.06
CA HIS A 84 -4.95 9.76 16.46
C HIS A 84 -4.89 8.47 15.65
N VAL A 85 -4.63 7.35 16.34
CA VAL A 85 -4.44 6.03 15.71
C VAL A 85 -5.65 5.64 14.86
N LYS A 86 -6.87 5.83 15.36
CA LYS A 86 -8.11 5.50 14.63
C LYS A 86 -8.31 6.33 13.36
N ILE A 87 -7.97 7.62 13.39
CA ILE A 87 -7.99 8.49 12.19
C ILE A 87 -6.94 7.98 11.20
N GLY A 88 -5.73 7.70 11.68
CA GLY A 88 -4.66 7.16 10.83
C GLY A 88 -5.04 5.84 10.17
N ALA A 89 -5.60 4.90 10.94
CA ALA A 89 -6.12 3.62 10.45
C ALA A 89 -7.22 3.81 9.41
N THR A 90 -8.16 4.74 9.63
CA THR A 90 -9.21 5.08 8.65
C THR A 90 -8.63 5.58 7.34
N MET A 91 -7.63 6.48 7.38
CA MET A 91 -6.94 6.96 6.18
C MET A 91 -6.27 5.82 5.42
N LEU A 92 -5.60 4.91 6.13
CA LEU A 92 -4.95 3.75 5.52
C LEU A 92 -5.96 2.75 4.95
N ILE A 93 -7.13 2.54 5.57
CA ILE A 93 -8.21 1.73 5.00
C ILE A 93 -8.68 2.32 3.67
N LEU A 94 -8.98 3.63 3.64
CA LEU A 94 -9.41 4.33 2.43
C LEU A 94 -8.38 4.29 1.31
N PHE A 95 -7.09 4.27 1.64
CA PHE A 95 -6.02 4.04 0.67
C PHE A 95 -5.91 2.57 0.21
N THR A 96 -6.07 1.63 1.14
CA THR A 96 -5.78 0.21 0.88
C THR A 96 -6.82 -0.46 -0.01
N ILE A 97 -8.10 -0.10 0.13
CA ILE A 97 -9.19 -0.62 -0.71
C ILE A 97 -8.91 -0.38 -2.21
N PRO A 98 -8.69 0.85 -2.70
CA PRO A 98 -8.38 1.07 -4.12
C PRO A 98 -7.04 0.45 -4.53
N ALA A 99 -6.04 0.38 -3.63
CA ALA A 99 -4.78 -0.29 -3.92
C ALA A 99 -4.96 -1.80 -4.19
N ILE A 100 -5.82 -2.49 -3.43
CA ILE A 100 -6.21 -3.89 -3.68
C ILE A 100 -6.79 -4.04 -5.08
N ILE A 101 -7.70 -3.15 -5.48
CA ILE A 101 -8.35 -3.19 -6.80
C ILE A 101 -7.31 -3.01 -7.92
N ILE A 102 -6.40 -2.04 -7.78
CA ILE A 102 -5.31 -1.81 -8.74
C ILE A 102 -4.46 -3.07 -8.89
N HIS A 103 -3.94 -3.61 -7.79
CA HIS A 103 -3.08 -4.81 -7.83
C HIS A 103 -3.79 -6.04 -8.39
N ARG A 104 -5.08 -6.22 -8.11
CA ARG A 104 -5.87 -7.32 -8.69
C ARG A 104 -6.01 -7.18 -10.21
N LYS A 105 -6.27 -5.97 -10.71
CA LYS A 105 -6.33 -5.71 -12.15
C LYS A 105 -4.96 -5.90 -12.81
N GLU A 106 -3.89 -5.40 -12.19
CA GLU A 106 -2.52 -5.58 -12.69
C GLU A 106 -2.06 -7.05 -12.67
N ALA A 107 -2.48 -7.84 -11.66
CA ALA A 107 -2.20 -9.27 -11.63
C ALA A 107 -2.86 -10.01 -12.80
N ASN A 108 -4.09 -9.62 -13.17
CA ASN A 108 -4.78 -10.15 -14.35
C ASN A 108 -4.10 -9.72 -15.66
N GLU A 109 -3.75 -8.44 -15.81
CA GLU A 109 -3.05 -7.95 -16.99
C GLU A 109 -1.66 -8.64 -17.13
N SER A 110 -0.95 -8.81 -16.02
CA SER A 110 0.33 -9.55 -15.97
C SER A 110 0.16 -11.02 -16.33
N LEU A 111 -0.94 -11.67 -15.91
CA LEU A 111 -1.24 -13.06 -16.30
C LEU A 111 -1.45 -13.19 -17.81
N LEU A 112 -2.23 -12.28 -18.40
CA LEU A 112 -2.48 -12.27 -19.84
C LEU A 112 -1.19 -12.03 -20.64
N LEU A 113 -0.38 -11.07 -20.19
CA LEU A 113 0.90 -10.78 -20.81
C LEU A 113 1.87 -11.97 -20.70
N LYS A 114 1.96 -12.59 -19.52
CA LYS A 114 2.73 -13.81 -19.29
C LYS A 114 2.31 -14.91 -20.26
N ASN A 115 1.01 -15.18 -20.38
CA ASN A 115 0.51 -16.22 -21.29
C ASN A 115 0.86 -15.92 -22.75
N LYS A 116 0.78 -14.65 -23.17
CA LYS A 116 1.17 -14.22 -24.52
C LYS A 116 2.67 -14.42 -24.79
N ILE A 117 3.52 -14.08 -23.82
CA ILE A 117 4.98 -14.26 -23.90
C ILE A 117 5.33 -15.74 -24.02
N LEU A 118 4.70 -16.60 -23.21
CA LEU A 118 4.98 -18.03 -23.18
C LEU A 118 4.39 -18.81 -24.37
N SER A 119 3.41 -18.23 -25.08
CA SER A 119 2.88 -18.80 -26.32
C SER A 119 3.79 -18.57 -27.54
N ASP A 120 4.78 -17.69 -27.45
CA ASP A 120 5.73 -17.45 -28.53
C ASP A 120 6.92 -18.43 -28.45
N GLU A 121 7.03 -19.34 -29.42
CA GLU A 121 8.08 -20.36 -29.45
C GLU A 121 9.51 -19.81 -29.47
N LYS A 122 9.73 -18.60 -30.02
CA LYS A 122 11.06 -17.96 -30.00
C LYS A 122 11.41 -17.49 -28.60
N ILE A 123 10.44 -16.99 -27.86
CA ILE A 123 10.64 -16.45 -26.51
C ILE A 123 10.68 -17.56 -25.47
N LYS A 124 9.91 -18.63 -25.66
CA LYS A 124 9.90 -19.82 -24.79
C LYS A 124 11.27 -20.51 -24.69
N LYS A 125 12.15 -20.33 -25.67
CA LYS A 125 13.53 -20.84 -25.63
C LYS A 125 14.45 -20.03 -24.69
N ASN A 126 14.05 -18.82 -24.29
CA ASN A 126 14.79 -17.98 -23.36
C ASN A 126 14.20 -18.11 -21.93
N LYS A 127 14.85 -18.92 -21.11
CA LYS A 127 14.45 -19.20 -19.72
C LYS A 127 14.38 -17.95 -18.84
N ASP A 128 15.19 -16.93 -19.11
CA ASP A 128 15.18 -15.70 -18.32
C ASP A 128 13.90 -14.90 -18.56
N ILE A 129 13.42 -14.87 -19.80
CA ILE A 129 12.18 -14.18 -20.16
C ILE A 129 10.97 -14.90 -19.56
N GLU A 130 10.95 -16.24 -19.61
CA GLU A 130 9.93 -17.04 -18.94
C GLU A 130 9.90 -16.78 -17.43
N THR A 131 11.07 -16.78 -16.79
CA THR A 131 11.23 -16.53 -15.35
C THR A 131 10.75 -15.13 -14.98
N LEU A 132 11.13 -14.09 -15.74
CA LEU A 132 10.68 -12.72 -15.51
C LEU A 132 9.17 -12.57 -15.65
N ALA A 133 8.56 -13.22 -16.64
CA ALA A 133 7.11 -13.19 -16.82
C ALA A 133 6.37 -13.86 -15.66
N LEU A 134 6.89 -14.98 -15.15
CA LEU A 134 6.36 -15.67 -13.96
C LEU A 134 6.49 -14.81 -12.70
N TYR A 135 7.67 -14.24 -12.43
CA TYR A 135 7.92 -13.39 -11.27
C TYR A 135 7.09 -12.11 -11.27
N SER A 136 6.87 -11.52 -12.45
CA SER A 136 5.97 -10.36 -12.59
C SER A 136 4.55 -10.70 -12.12
N HIS A 137 3.99 -11.84 -12.57
CA HIS A 137 2.63 -12.24 -12.19
C HIS A 137 2.53 -12.59 -10.70
N VAL A 138 3.44 -13.43 -10.20
CA VAL A 138 3.47 -13.84 -8.78
C VAL A 138 3.68 -12.62 -7.87
N GLY A 139 4.56 -11.70 -8.25
CA GLY A 139 4.82 -10.46 -7.53
C GLY A 139 3.57 -9.60 -7.38
N GLN A 140 2.79 -9.42 -8.45
CA GLN A 140 1.55 -8.65 -8.38
C GLN A 140 0.49 -9.31 -7.50
N ARG A 141 0.34 -10.63 -7.58
CA ARG A 141 -0.60 -11.38 -6.73
C ARG A 141 -0.20 -11.31 -5.26
N SER A 142 1.09 -11.49 -4.96
CA SER A 142 1.63 -11.37 -3.60
C SER A 142 1.41 -9.98 -3.02
N SER A 143 1.66 -8.93 -3.82
CA SER A 143 1.43 -7.54 -3.40
C SER A 143 -0.04 -7.27 -3.09
N GLY A 144 -0.97 -7.79 -3.91
CA GLY A 144 -2.40 -7.71 -3.63
C GLY A 144 -2.79 -8.38 -2.30
N ASN A 145 -2.27 -9.58 -2.03
CA ASN A 145 -2.53 -10.31 -0.78
C ASN A 145 -2.00 -9.59 0.46
N LYS A 146 -0.82 -8.96 0.38
CA LYS A 146 -0.28 -8.13 1.46
C LYS A 146 -1.23 -6.98 1.81
N ASN A 147 -1.85 -6.37 0.81
CA ASN A 147 -2.81 -5.29 1.05
C ASN A 147 -4.10 -5.77 1.75
N TYR A 148 -4.55 -7.01 1.53
CA TYR A 148 -5.66 -7.58 2.32
C TYR A 148 -5.29 -7.77 3.79
N MET A 149 -4.08 -8.27 4.06
CA MET A 149 -3.57 -8.39 5.42
C MET A 149 -3.49 -7.02 6.09
N LEU A 150 -2.91 -6.02 5.41
CA LEU A 150 -2.81 -4.66 5.94
C LEU A 150 -4.20 -4.04 6.17
N LEU A 151 -5.17 -4.30 5.30
CA LEU A 151 -6.55 -3.87 5.50
C LEU A 151 -7.12 -4.46 6.81
N ALA A 152 -6.97 -5.76 7.04
CA ALA A 152 -7.45 -6.42 8.24
C ALA A 152 -6.77 -5.87 9.51
N VAL A 153 -5.47 -5.61 9.44
CA VAL A 153 -4.72 -5.01 10.56
C VAL A 153 -5.20 -3.58 10.84
N ASN A 154 -5.39 -2.75 9.82
CA ASN A 154 -5.92 -1.39 10.03
C ASN A 154 -7.36 -1.40 10.55
N ILE A 155 -8.20 -2.34 10.11
CA ILE A 155 -9.54 -2.53 10.68
C ILE A 155 -9.43 -2.89 12.16
N SER A 156 -8.52 -3.79 12.51
CA SER A 156 -8.29 -4.17 13.92
C SER A 156 -7.89 -2.97 14.77
N LEU A 157 -7.02 -2.10 14.26
CA LEU A 157 -6.63 -0.85 14.94
C LEU A 157 -7.81 0.11 15.22
N LEU A 158 -8.94 0.01 14.50
CA LEU A 158 -10.12 0.82 14.80
C LEU A 158 -10.82 0.40 16.10
N PHE A 159 -10.69 -0.87 16.47
CA PHE A 159 -11.41 -1.48 17.59
C PHE A 159 -10.54 -1.66 18.84
N LEU A 160 -9.22 -1.49 18.71
CA LEU A 160 -8.34 -1.47 19.87
C LEU A 160 -8.51 -0.14 20.63
N GLU A 161 -8.39 -0.22 21.96
CA GLU A 161 -8.26 0.98 22.79
C GLU A 161 -7.06 1.80 22.32
N ASP A 162 -7.16 3.13 22.40
CA ASP A 162 -6.10 4.01 21.92
C ASP A 162 -4.84 3.74 22.77
N PRO A 163 -3.76 3.21 22.16
CA PRO A 163 -2.59 2.81 22.91
C PRO A 163 -1.87 3.98 23.55
N VAL A 164 -1.09 3.65 24.58
CA VAL A 164 0.02 4.43 25.10
C VAL A 164 0.84 5.02 23.93
N GLY A 165 0.79 6.34 23.78
CA GLY A 165 1.43 7.08 22.68
C GLY A 165 2.96 7.04 22.75
N ILE A 166 3.64 7.50 21.68
CA ILE A 166 5.12 7.53 21.64
C ILE A 166 5.71 8.28 22.84
N ILE A 167 5.06 9.34 23.31
CA ILE A 167 5.50 10.14 24.47
C ILE A 167 5.57 9.30 25.75
N SER A 168 4.60 8.40 25.94
CA SER A 168 4.55 7.56 27.12
C SER A 168 5.56 6.41 27.06
N LEU A 169 5.94 5.95 25.86
CA LEU A 169 7.08 5.04 25.64
C LEU A 169 8.44 5.71 25.80
N PHE A 170 8.59 6.96 25.36
CA PHE A 170 9.81 7.75 25.62
C PHE A 170 10.02 7.95 27.12
N LYS A 171 8.95 8.20 27.88
CA LYS A 171 9.03 8.21 29.34
C LYS A 171 9.52 6.88 29.93
N LEU A 172 9.31 5.74 29.26
CA LEU A 172 9.77 4.42 29.73
C LEU A 172 11.26 4.17 29.49
N PHE A 173 11.83 4.67 28.39
CA PHE A 173 13.25 4.46 28.07
C PHE A 173 14.18 5.52 28.67
N PHE A 174 13.63 6.68 29.05
CA PHE A 174 14.41 7.83 29.53
C PHE A 174 14.05 8.28 30.95
N SER A 175 13.27 7.49 31.70
CA SER A 175 13.10 7.61 33.17
C SER A 175 13.97 6.58 33.89
#